data_AF-A0A1G7B453-F1
#
_entry.id   AF-A0A1G7B453-F1
#
_cell.length_a   1.000
_cell.length_b   1.000
_cell.length_c   1.000
_cell.angle_alpha   90.00
_cell.angle_beta   90.00
_cell.angle_gamma   90.00
#
_symmetry.space_group_name_H-M   'P 1'
#
loop_
_entity.id
_entity.type
_entity.pdbx_description
1 polymer ?
#
loop_
_entity_poly.entity_id
_entity_poly.type
_entity_poly.pdbx_seq_one_letter_code
_entity_poly.pdbx_strand_id
1 'polypeptide(L)'
;MDCDDYQRAAMRTARDRDAPHEFVHLVLGLVGEAGEVAEKVKKLVRDKDGDLAQLDRDDMAAELGDVLWYAAVLADFLGLSLDDVAQRNIDKLADRQRRAVLGGSGDHR
;
A
#
# COMPACT_ATOMS: atom_id res chain seq x y z
N MET A 1 -8.34 -3.11 -15.63
CA MET A 1 -7.52 -3.99 -14.80
C MET A 1 -8.16 -4.00 -13.44
N ASP A 2 -8.62 -5.15 -12.98
CA ASP A 2 -9.06 -5.33 -11.59
C ASP A 2 -7.87 -5.62 -10.67
N CYS A 3 -8.11 -5.78 -9.36
CA CYS A 3 -7.05 -6.00 -8.38
C CYS A 3 -6.33 -7.34 -8.61
N ASP A 4 -7.05 -8.38 -9.02
CA ASP A 4 -6.46 -9.70 -9.28
C ASP A 4 -5.66 -9.73 -10.59
N ASP A 5 -6.09 -9.02 -11.63
CA ASP A 5 -5.32 -8.77 -12.85
C ASP A 5 -4.00 -8.09 -12.52
N TYR A 6 -4.06 -7.06 -11.67
CA TYR A 6 -2.88 -6.35 -11.21
C TYR A 6 -1.95 -7.27 -10.40
N GLN A 7 -2.49 -8.04 -9.45
CA GLN A 7 -1.71 -9.01 -8.67
C GLN A 7 -0.99 -10.03 -9.58
N ARG A 8 -1.70 -10.60 -10.57
CA ARG A 8 -1.11 -11.49 -11.59
C ARG A 8 -0.03 -10.79 -12.43
N ALA A 9 -0.16 -9.48 -12.68
CA ALA A 9 0.87 -8.70 -13.35
C ALA A 9 2.11 -8.51 -12.45
N ALA A 10 1.91 -8.12 -11.19
CA ALA A 10 2.98 -7.93 -10.21
C ALA A 10 3.80 -9.22 -9.98
N MET A 11 3.14 -10.37 -9.93
CA MET A 11 3.81 -11.67 -9.76
C MET A 11 4.78 -12.03 -10.89
N ARG A 12 4.66 -11.41 -12.08
CA ARG A 12 5.61 -11.64 -13.18
C ARG A 12 6.99 -11.04 -12.93
N THR A 13 7.10 -10.10 -11.98
CA THR A 13 8.35 -9.45 -11.59
C THR A 13 8.76 -9.76 -10.16
N ALA A 14 7.95 -10.52 -9.42
CA ALA A 14 8.24 -10.95 -8.07
C ALA A 14 9.37 -11.98 -8.04
N ARG A 15 10.08 -12.04 -6.92
CA ARG A 15 11.04 -13.10 -6.65
C ARG A 15 10.29 -14.43 -6.43
N ASP A 16 11.03 -15.52 -6.48
CA ASP A 16 10.49 -16.84 -6.14
C ASP A 16 9.95 -16.83 -4.70
N ARG A 17 8.73 -17.35 -4.51
CA ARG A 17 8.07 -17.45 -3.20
C ARG A 17 8.89 -18.28 -2.21
N ASP A 18 9.63 -19.27 -2.72
CA ASP A 18 10.45 -20.16 -1.89
C ASP A 18 11.86 -19.60 -1.63
N ALA A 19 12.13 -18.35 -2.06
CA ALA A 19 13.40 -17.69 -1.78
C ALA A 19 13.63 -17.53 -0.26
N PRO A 20 14.88 -17.67 0.22
CA PRO A 20 15.20 -17.50 1.64
C PRO A 20 14.74 -16.12 2.16
N HIS A 21 14.02 -16.13 3.28
CA HIS A 21 13.53 -14.94 3.98
C HIS A 21 12.57 -14.05 3.17
N GLU A 22 11.91 -14.58 2.13
CA GLU A 22 11.06 -13.77 1.24
C GLU A 22 9.93 -13.05 1.99
N PHE A 23 9.28 -13.69 2.97
CA PHE A 23 8.28 -13.02 3.80
C PHE A 23 8.83 -11.75 4.49
N VAL A 24 10.03 -11.83 5.05
CA VAL A 24 10.68 -10.70 5.73
C VAL A 24 11.07 -9.64 4.71
N HIS A 25 11.57 -10.04 3.54
CA HIS A 25 11.86 -9.13 2.43
C HIS A 25 10.63 -8.33 2.00
N LEU A 26 9.49 -8.99 1.79
CA LEU A 26 8.25 -8.35 1.35
C LEU A 26 7.70 -7.39 2.42
N VAL A 27 7.72 -7.77 3.69
CA VAL A 27 7.24 -6.91 4.79
C VAL A 27 8.14 -5.68 4.95
N LEU A 28 9.47 -5.87 4.93
CA LEU A 28 10.39 -4.74 5.07
C LEU A 28 10.40 -3.85 3.82
N GLY A 29 10.23 -4.42 2.63
CA GLY A 29 10.04 -3.68 1.39
C GLY A 29 8.80 -2.79 1.45
N LEU A 30 7.64 -3.36 1.82
CA LEU A 30 6.40 -2.59 2.00
C LEU A 30 6.58 -1.40 2.96
N VAL A 31 7.27 -1.61 4.08
CA VAL A 31 7.57 -0.54 5.06
C VAL A 31 8.53 0.50 4.47
N GLY A 32 9.53 0.06 3.69
CA GLY A 32 10.47 0.92 2.99
C GLY A 32 9.76 1.89 2.05
N GLU A 33 8.89 1.38 1.17
CA GLU A 33 8.17 2.21 0.18
C GLU A 33 7.15 3.14 0.86
N ALA A 34 6.50 2.69 1.93
CA ALA A 34 5.68 3.58 2.75
C ALA A 34 6.52 4.70 3.41
N GLY A 35 7.78 4.41 3.73
CA GLY A 35 8.76 5.39 4.19
C GLY A 35 9.15 6.40 3.12
N GLU A 36 9.30 5.98 1.86
CA GLU A 36 9.57 6.88 0.74
C GLU A 36 8.40 7.83 0.48
N VAL A 37 7.15 7.36 0.58
CA VAL A 37 5.96 8.23 0.58
C VAL A 37 6.09 9.31 1.67
N ALA A 38 6.44 8.93 2.89
CA ALA A 38 6.66 9.87 3.99
C ALA A 38 7.83 10.82 3.70
N GLU A 39 8.89 10.35 3.06
CA GLU A 39 10.05 11.15 2.66
C GLU A 39 9.67 12.25 1.66
N LYS A 40 8.82 11.94 0.67
CA LYS A 40 8.33 12.97 -0.27
C LYS A 40 7.56 14.07 0.45
N VAL A 41 6.69 13.71 1.40
CA VAL A 41 5.94 14.68 2.21
C VAL A 41 6.89 15.49 3.11
N LYS A 42 7.88 14.85 3.73
CA LYS A 42 8.90 15.53 4.54
C LYS A 42 9.66 16.57 3.72
N LYS A 43 10.08 16.23 2.49
CA LYS A 43 10.75 17.15 1.56
C LYS A 43 9.84 18.31 1.15
N LEU A 44 8.56 18.04 0.88
CA LEU A 44 7.57 19.08 0.60
C LEU A 44 7.46 20.09 1.76
N VAL A 45 7.37 19.60 2.99
CA VAL A 45 7.32 20.47 4.18
C VAL A 45 8.62 21.28 4.33
N ARG A 46 9.77 20.63 4.20
CA ARG A 46 11.09 21.27 4.38
C ARG A 46 11.40 22.33 3.32
N ASP A 47 11.10 22.04 2.05
CA ASP A 47 11.61 22.80 0.91
C ASP A 47 10.53 23.64 0.22
N LYS A 48 9.25 23.39 0.52
CA LYS A 48 8.09 23.96 -0.17
C LYS A 48 7.02 24.48 0.79
N ASP A 49 7.34 24.61 2.09
CA ASP A 49 6.42 25.06 3.15
C ASP A 49 5.11 24.24 3.23
N GLY A 50 5.16 22.98 2.78
CA GLY A 50 3.98 22.12 2.71
C GLY A 50 2.98 22.48 1.61
N ASP A 51 3.34 23.35 0.66
CA ASP A 51 2.49 23.74 -0.47
C ASP A 51 2.27 22.56 -1.43
N LEU A 52 1.12 21.90 -1.30
CA LEU A 52 0.71 20.77 -2.15
C LEU A 52 0.67 21.10 -3.65
N ALA A 53 0.59 22.38 -4.05
CA ALA A 53 0.70 22.77 -5.45
C ALA A 53 2.11 22.49 -6.03
N GLN A 54 3.12 22.35 -5.17
CA GLN A 54 4.50 22.08 -5.53
C GLN A 54 4.92 20.62 -5.32
N LEU A 55 3.97 19.74 -4.96
CA LEU A 55 4.24 18.31 -4.85
C LEU A 55 4.46 17.72 -6.25
N ASP A 56 5.58 17.03 -6.42
CA ASP A 56 5.80 16.19 -7.59
C ASP A 56 4.87 14.98 -7.51
N ARG A 57 3.82 15.00 -8.36
CA ARG A 57 2.78 13.98 -8.36
C ARG A 57 3.23 12.70 -9.04
N ASP A 58 4.15 12.79 -10.00
CA ASP A 58 4.63 11.62 -10.71
C ASP A 58 5.58 10.84 -9.80
N ASP A 59 6.45 11.54 -9.07
CA ASP A 59 7.32 10.95 -8.05
C ASP A 59 6.51 10.35 -6.89
N MET A 60 5.47 11.02 -6.41
CA MET A 60 4.55 10.46 -5.40
C MET A 60 3.79 9.22 -5.93
N ALA A 61 3.36 9.24 -7.20
CA ALA A 61 2.65 8.12 -7.80
C ALA A 61 3.55 6.88 -7.96
N ALA A 62 4.85 7.08 -8.20
CA ALA A 62 5.82 6.00 -8.23
C ALA A 62 5.89 5.27 -6.88
N GLU A 63 6.10 6.00 -5.78
CA GLU A 63 6.19 5.39 -4.44
C GLU A 63 4.87 4.72 -4.00
N LEU A 64 3.73 5.32 -4.34
CA LEU A 64 2.42 4.69 -4.12
C LEU A 64 2.25 3.40 -4.95
N GLY A 65 2.82 3.37 -6.16
CA GLY A 65 2.88 2.19 -7.01
C GLY A 65 3.72 1.08 -6.39
N ASP A 66 4.87 1.42 -5.79
CA ASP A 66 5.75 0.45 -5.15
C ASP A 66 5.12 -0.12 -3.85
N VAL A 67 4.43 0.73 -3.07
CA VAL A 67 3.58 0.27 -1.95
C VAL A 67 2.51 -0.72 -2.43
N LEU A 68 1.83 -0.41 -3.53
CA LEU A 68 0.80 -1.28 -4.10
C LEU A 68 1.40 -2.61 -4.59
N TRP A 69 2.56 -2.58 -5.22
CA TRP A 69 3.26 -3.77 -5.70
C TRP A 69 3.59 -4.70 -4.52
N TYR A 70 4.20 -4.18 -3.46
CA TYR A 70 4.53 -4.99 -2.27
C TYR A 70 3.26 -5.52 -1.59
N ALA A 71 2.18 -4.73 -1.51
CA ALA A 71 0.92 -5.21 -0.97
C ALA A 71 0.33 -6.37 -1.81
N ALA A 72 0.41 -6.29 -3.13
CA ALA A 72 -0.06 -7.33 -4.04
C ALA A 72 0.75 -8.64 -3.92
N VAL A 73 2.07 -8.53 -3.93
CA VAL A 73 2.98 -9.69 -3.82
C VAL A 73 2.90 -10.31 -2.42
N LEU A 74 2.79 -9.51 -1.36
CA LEU A 74 2.58 -10.02 -0.01
C LEU A 74 1.23 -10.72 0.15
N ALA A 75 0.16 -10.20 -0.44
CA ALA A 75 -1.14 -10.87 -0.47
C ALA A 75 -1.02 -12.24 -1.16
N ASP A 76 -0.35 -12.30 -2.32
CA ASP A 76 -0.13 -13.56 -3.04
C ASP A 76 0.69 -14.54 -2.20
N PHE A 77 1.80 -14.08 -1.60
CA PHE A 77 2.65 -14.87 -0.71
C PHE A 77 1.85 -15.53 0.43
N LEU A 78 0.85 -14.83 0.97
CA LEU A 78 -0.05 -15.31 2.02
C LEU A 78 -1.25 -16.14 1.52
N GLY A 79 -1.37 -16.34 0.21
CA GLY A 79 -2.48 -17.07 -0.41
C GLY A 79 -3.79 -16.28 -0.42
N LEU A 80 -3.70 -14.95 -0.47
CA LEU A 80 -4.84 -14.03 -0.47
C LEU A 80 -5.03 -13.40 -1.86
N SER A 81 -6.28 -13.34 -2.32
CA SER A 81 -6.65 -12.49 -3.47
C SER A 81 -6.56 -11.02 -3.07
N LEU A 82 -5.97 -10.21 -3.94
CA LEU A 82 -5.89 -8.76 -3.72
C LEU A 82 -7.27 -8.12 -3.82
N ASP A 83 -8.14 -8.61 -4.71
CA ASP A 83 -9.53 -8.16 -4.83
C ASP A 83 -10.32 -8.41 -3.54
N ASP A 84 -10.20 -9.61 -2.96
CA ASP A 84 -10.80 -9.94 -1.66
C ASP A 84 -10.29 -9.02 -0.53
N VAL A 85 -8.98 -8.71 -0.52
CA VAL A 85 -8.38 -7.79 0.46
C VAL A 85 -8.98 -6.39 0.31
N ALA A 86 -9.11 -5.90 -0.93
CA ALA A 86 -9.69 -4.60 -1.24
C ALA A 86 -11.18 -4.56 -0.84
N GLN A 87 -11.97 -5.57 -1.24
CA GLN A 87 -13.40 -5.64 -0.94
C GLN A 87 -13.66 -5.70 0.57
N ARG A 88 -12.93 -6.54 1.32
CA ARG A 88 -13.02 -6.59 2.79
C ARG A 88 -12.69 -5.25 3.44
N ASN A 89 -11.73 -4.50 2.88
CA ASN A 89 -11.39 -3.17 3.38
C ASN A 89 -12.56 -2.19 3.19
N ILE A 90 -13.14 -2.16 1.99
CA ILE A 90 -14.29 -1.29 1.68
C ILE A 90 -15.49 -1.63 2.56
N ASP A 91 -15.83 -2.91 2.71
CA ASP A 91 -16.97 -3.35 3.53
C ASP A 91 -16.80 -2.94 4.99
N LYS A 92 -15.59 -3.12 5.54
CA LYS A 92 -15.22 -2.68 6.89
C LYS A 92 -15.35 -1.16 7.04
N LEU A 93 -14.86 -0.38 6.08
CA LEU A 93 -14.93 1.08 6.16
C LEU A 93 -16.37 1.60 6.00
N ALA A 94 -17.15 1.03 5.10
CA ALA A 94 -18.57 1.34 4.93
C ALA A 94 -19.37 1.01 6.20
N ASP A 95 -19.05 -0.09 6.87
CA ASP A 95 -19.64 -0.43 8.16
C ASP A 95 -19.31 0.57 9.26
N ARG A 96 -18.03 0.97 9.37
CA ARG A 96 -17.61 2.02 10.31
C ARG A 96 -18.30 3.35 10.04
N GLN A 97 -18.52 3.68 8.77
CA GLN A 97 -19.27 4.87 8.36
C GLN A 97 -20.73 4.80 8.82
N ARG A 98 -21.42 3.69 8.57
CA ARG A 98 -22.82 3.48 9.02
C ARG A 98 -22.95 3.59 10.54
N ARG A 99 -21.94 3.12 11.29
CA ARG A 99 -21.90 3.19 12.76
C ARG A 99 -21.43 4.54 13.32
N ALA A 100 -21.09 5.51 12.47
CA ALA A 100 -20.54 6.82 12.87
C ALA A 100 -19.25 6.73 13.74
N VAL A 101 -18.46 5.66 13.59
CA VAL A 101 -17.21 5.43 14.35
C VAL A 101 -15.94 5.64 13.50
N LEU A 102 -16.02 6.39 12.41
CA LEU A 102 -14.86 6.69 11.56
C LEU A 102 -13.79 7.52 12.31
N GLY A 103 -14.21 8.39 13.23
CA GLY A 103 -13.31 9.19 14.06
C GLY A 103 -12.91 8.48 15.35
N GLY A 104 -11.65 8.02 15.45
CA GLY A 104 -11.02 7.70 16.73
C GLY A 104 -10.10 6.47 16.74
N SER A 105 -9.45 6.28 17.89
CA SER A 105 -8.27 5.43 18.08
C SER A 105 -8.56 3.92 18.10
N GLY A 106 -7.90 3.16 17.22
CA GLY A 106 -7.43 1.81 17.55
C GLY A 106 -8.13 0.60 16.91
N ASP A 107 -7.36 -0.49 16.86
CA ASP A 107 -7.37 -1.67 15.96
C ASP A 107 -8.61 -2.57 15.94
N HIS A 108 -9.64 -2.25 16.72
CA HIS A 108 -10.92 -2.99 16.73
C HIS A 108 -12.09 -2.06 16.41
N ARG A 109 -12.07 -1.50 15.20
CA ARG A 109 -13.17 -0.71 14.63
C ARG A 109 -13.78 -1.39 13.42
#